data_AF-A0A8T3WWZ6-F1
#
_entry.id   AF-A0A8T3WWZ6-F1
#
_cell.length_a   1.000
_cell.length_b   1.000
_cell.length_c   1.000
_cell.angle_alpha   90.00
_cell.angle_beta   90.00
_cell.angle_gamma   90.00
#
_symmetry.space_group_name_H-M   'P 1'
#
loop_
_entity.id
_entity.type
_entity.pdbx_description
1 polymer ?
#
loop_
_entity_poly.entity_id
_entity_poly.type
_entity_poly.pdbx_seq_one_letter_code
_entity_poly.pdbx_strand_id
1 'polypeptide(L)'
;METITLKMEENMVREIDKKLASNRYSTRTEFIRDAIRDKLSDLEKEEALMRLEKLYGASKRNTTDTQLKKAREEAAKDLANELGFKL
;
A
#
# COMPACT_ATOMS: atom_id res chain seq x y z
N MET A 1 -12.01 -12.04 -14.88
CA MET A 1 -10.61 -12.50 -14.92
C MET A 1 -10.09 -12.22 -16.31
N GLU A 2 -8.92 -11.61 -16.42
CA GLU A 2 -8.23 -11.41 -17.69
C GLU A 2 -7.05 -12.38 -17.79
N THR A 3 -6.72 -12.81 -19.00
CA THR A 3 -5.60 -13.72 -19.26
C THR A 3 -4.40 -12.90 -19.70
N ILE A 4 -3.24 -13.17 -19.10
CA ILE A 4 -1.96 -12.60 -19.50
C ILE A 4 -1.00 -13.70 -19.91
N THR A 5 -0.10 -13.40 -20.84
CA THR A 5 1.00 -14.28 -21.25
C THR A 5 2.31 -13.64 -20.80
N LEU A 6 3.15 -14.41 -20.11
CA LEU A 6 4.43 -13.94 -19.59
C LEU A 6 5.56 -14.76 -20.22
N LYS A 7 6.60 -14.06 -20.67
CA LYS A 7 7.87 -14.69 -21.07
C LYS A 7 8.83 -14.60 -19.89
N MET A 8 9.33 -15.75 -19.45
CA MET A 8 10.18 -15.87 -18.26
C MET A 8 11.44 -16.68 -18.59
N GLU A 9 12.50 -16.46 -17.81
CA GLU A 9 13.70 -17.28 -17.91
C GLU A 9 13.42 -18.72 -17.48
N GLU A 10 13.97 -19.69 -18.20
CA GLU A 10 13.70 -21.11 -17.94
C GLU A 10 14.07 -21.52 -16.51
N ASN A 11 15.20 -21.02 -16.00
CA ASN A 11 15.65 -21.31 -14.65
C ASN A 11 14.65 -20.81 -13.59
N MET A 12 14.06 -19.63 -13.80
CA MET A 12 13.05 -19.08 -12.89
C MET A 12 11.79 -19.94 -12.89
N VAL A 13 11.33 -20.42 -14.06
CA VAL A 13 10.16 -21.32 -14.13
C VAL A 13 10.43 -22.62 -13.37
N ARG A 14 11.64 -23.20 -13.52
CA ARG A 14 12.06 -24.40 -12.78
C ARG A 14 12.10 -24.15 -11.26
N GLU A 15 12.51 -22.98 -10.82
CA GLU A 15 12.48 -22.62 -9.40
C GLU A 15 11.07 -22.49 -8.85
N ILE A 16 10.16 -21.86 -9.60
CA ILE A 16 8.74 -21.77 -9.24
C ILE A 16 8.19 -23.18 -9.02
N ASP A 17 8.43 -24.10 -9.95
CA ASP A 17 7.93 -25.48 -9.84
C ASP A 17 8.41 -26.20 -8.58
N LYS A 18 9.69 -26.05 -8.24
CA LYS A 18 10.24 -26.64 -7.01
C LYS A 18 9.59 -26.05 -5.77
N LYS A 19 9.28 -24.76 -5.78
CA LYS A 19 8.67 -24.05 -4.65
C LYS A 19 7.18 -24.33 -4.51
N LEU A 20 6.46 -24.64 -5.58
CA LEU A 20 5.03 -25.01 -5.51
C LEU A 20 4.82 -26.19 -4.56
N ALA A 21 5.58 -27.28 -4.75
CA ALA A 21 5.48 -28.50 -3.95
C ALA A 21 5.76 -28.27 -2.45
N SER A 22 6.67 -27.33 -2.15
CA SER A 22 7.06 -27.01 -0.77
C SER A 22 6.06 -26.09 -0.06
N ASN A 23 5.25 -25.32 -0.80
CA ASN A 23 4.41 -24.25 -0.26
C ASN A 23 2.91 -24.47 -0.51
N ARG A 24 2.50 -25.71 -0.80
CA ARG A 24 1.08 -26.13 -0.97
C ARG A 24 0.31 -25.42 -2.08
N TYR A 25 1.01 -24.88 -3.06
CA TYR A 25 0.36 -24.32 -4.24
C TYR A 25 -0.01 -25.43 -5.22
N SER A 26 -1.23 -25.35 -5.76
CA SER A 26 -1.71 -26.36 -6.71
C SER A 26 -1.32 -26.05 -8.14
N THR A 27 -1.13 -24.76 -8.49
CA THR A 27 -0.78 -24.32 -9.84
C THR A 27 0.20 -23.16 -9.85
N ARG A 28 0.98 -23.02 -10.94
CA ARG A 28 1.81 -21.83 -11.19
C ARG A 28 1.01 -20.54 -11.17
N THR A 29 -0.21 -20.56 -11.72
CA THR A 29 -1.08 -19.39 -11.81
C THR A 29 -1.48 -18.87 -10.44
N GLU A 30 -1.78 -19.76 -9.50
CA GLU A 30 -2.09 -19.41 -8.12
C GLU A 30 -0.88 -18.75 -7.45
N PHE A 31 0.28 -19.38 -7.53
CA PHE A 31 1.54 -18.84 -6.99
C PHE A 31 1.88 -17.45 -7.56
N ILE A 32 1.82 -17.29 -8.89
CA ILE A 32 2.13 -16.02 -9.55
C ILE A 32 1.12 -14.94 -9.14
N ARG A 33 -0.16 -15.28 -9.01
CA ARG A 33 -1.19 -14.32 -8.60
C ARG A 33 -0.96 -13.82 -7.18
N ASP A 34 -0.65 -14.72 -6.25
CA ASP A 34 -0.39 -14.34 -4.87
C ASP A 34 0.90 -13.52 -4.75
N ALA A 35 1.97 -13.93 -5.43
CA ALA A 35 3.22 -13.16 -5.46
C ALA A 35 3.03 -11.73 -6.02
N ILE A 36 2.21 -11.58 -7.08
CA ILE A 36 1.86 -10.25 -7.61
C ILE A 36 1.06 -9.44 -6.58
N ARG A 37 0.08 -10.05 -5.90
CA ARG A 37 -0.73 -9.37 -4.88
C ARG A 37 0.12 -8.90 -3.71
N ASP A 38 1.03 -9.73 -3.24
CA ASP A 38 1.94 -9.39 -2.15
C ASP A 38 2.84 -8.22 -2.56
N LYS A 39 3.44 -8.28 -3.76
CA LYS A 39 4.29 -7.19 -4.23
C LYS A 39 3.53 -5.87 -4.43
N LEU A 40 2.30 -5.90 -4.93
CA LEU A 40 1.46 -4.71 -5.02
C LEU A 40 1.15 -4.12 -3.64
N SER A 41 0.81 -4.97 -2.67
CA SER A 41 0.53 -4.55 -1.30
C SER A 41 1.75 -3.91 -0.64
N ASP A 42 2.95 -4.43 -0.91
CA ASP A 42 4.19 -3.86 -0.36
C ASP A 42 4.54 -2.53 -1.02
N LEU A 43 4.33 -2.38 -2.33
CA LEU A 43 4.51 -1.09 -3.01
C LEU A 43 3.53 -0.03 -2.47
N GLU A 44 2.27 -0.38 -2.22
CA GLU A 44 1.29 0.53 -1.62
C GLU A 44 1.72 0.97 -0.20
N LYS A 45 2.26 0.05 0.61
CA LYS A 45 2.79 0.39 1.93
C LYS A 45 4.00 1.30 1.83
N GLU A 46 4.94 1.03 0.92
CA GLU A 46 6.11 1.88 0.68
C GLU A 46 5.68 3.30 0.30
N GLU A 47 4.71 3.44 -0.61
CA GLU A 47 4.16 4.75 -0.97
C GLU A 47 3.50 5.46 0.21
N ALA A 48 2.70 4.74 1.01
CA ALA A 48 2.05 5.29 2.19
C ALA A 48 3.09 5.77 3.22
N LEU A 49 4.16 5.01 3.42
CA LEU A 49 5.28 5.39 4.30
C LEU A 49 6.01 6.62 3.77
N MET A 50 6.28 6.73 2.47
CA MET A 50 6.88 7.93 1.88
C MET A 50 5.99 9.17 2.04
N ARG A 51 4.67 9.02 1.91
CA ARG A 51 3.72 10.11 2.18
C ARG A 51 3.72 10.48 3.66
N LEU A 52 3.74 9.49 4.54
CA LEU A 52 3.81 9.70 5.98
C LEU A 52 5.12 10.40 6.34
N GLU A 53 6.27 9.99 5.82
CA GLU A 53 7.58 10.62 6.06
C GLU A 53 7.58 12.10 5.67
N LYS A 54 6.98 12.45 4.51
CA LYS A 54 6.83 13.86 4.11
C LYS A 54 5.99 14.68 5.10
N LEU A 55 5.04 14.05 5.78
CA LEU A 55 4.18 14.67 6.78
C LEU A 55 4.84 14.65 8.18
N TYR A 56 5.59 13.59 8.47
CA TYR A 56 6.19 13.30 9.77
C TYR A 56 7.46 14.13 9.94
N GLY A 57 7.39 15.14 10.81
CA GLY A 57 8.47 16.12 10.99
C GLY A 57 8.28 17.42 10.17
N ALA A 58 7.22 17.53 9.35
CA ALA A 58 6.82 18.81 8.77
C ALA A 58 6.47 19.85 9.87
N SER A 59 5.96 19.39 11.01
CA SER A 59 5.83 20.22 12.21
C SER A 59 7.05 20.07 13.11
N LYS A 60 7.95 21.06 13.07
CA LYS A 60 9.07 21.21 14.02
C LYS A 60 8.65 21.77 15.39
N ARG A 61 7.34 21.98 15.61
CA ARG A 61 6.82 22.55 16.86
C ARG A 61 6.36 21.46 17.81
N ASN A 62 6.85 21.50 19.05
CA ASN A 62 6.26 20.77 20.17
C ASN A 62 4.84 21.29 20.38
N THR A 63 3.88 20.58 19.80
CA THR A 63 2.47 20.97 19.79
C THR A 63 1.75 20.15 20.84
N THR A 64 1.08 20.83 21.77
CA THR A 64 0.31 20.17 22.83
C THR A 64 -0.97 19.55 22.27
N ASP A 65 -1.53 18.54 22.95
CA ASP A 65 -2.77 17.87 22.51
C ASP A 65 -3.94 18.84 22.29
N THR A 66 -4.03 19.91 23.09
CA THR A 66 -5.06 20.95 22.94
C THR A 66 -4.90 21.76 21.66
N GLN A 67 -3.66 22.05 21.25
CA GLN A 67 -3.35 22.74 20.01
C GLN A 67 -3.59 21.83 18.79
N LEU A 68 -3.24 20.54 18.89
CA LEU A 68 -3.56 19.54 17.87
C LEU A 68 -5.08 19.38 17.68
N LYS A 69 -5.85 19.36 18.77
CA LYS A 69 -7.30 19.28 18.72
C LYS A 69 -7.92 20.47 17.98
N LYS A 70 -7.48 21.70 18.29
CA LYS A 70 -7.94 22.92 17.59
C LYS A 70 -7.59 22.90 16.11
N ALA A 71 -6.36 22.51 15.76
CA ALA A 71 -5.92 22.41 14.38
C ALA A 71 -6.74 21.39 13.58
N ARG A 72 -7.12 20.25 14.20
CA ARG A 72 -8.01 19.26 13.58
C ARG A 72 -9.42 19.80 13.36
N GLU A 73 -9.97 20.54 14.33
CA GLU A 73 -11.31 21.15 14.21
C GLU A 73 -11.35 22.22 13.11
N GLU A 74 -10.32 23.05 12.97
CA GLU A 74 -10.19 24.02 11.86
C GLU A 74 -10.04 23.30 10.51
N ALA A 75 -9.10 22.34 10.39
CA ALA A 75 -8.91 21.60 9.15
C ALA A 75 -10.16 20.83 8.71
N ALA A 76 -10.93 20.29 9.66
CA ALA A 76 -12.20 19.62 9.36
C ALA A 76 -13.27 20.59 8.85
N LYS A 77 -13.35 21.80 9.42
CA LYS A 77 -14.27 22.86 8.94
C LYS A 77 -13.92 23.30 7.52
N ASP A 78 -12.63 23.53 7.25
CA ASP A 78 -12.16 23.94 5.93
C ASP A 78 -12.47 22.86 4.88
N LEU A 79 -12.20 21.59 5.21
CA LEU A 79 -12.48 20.45 4.34
C LEU A 79 -13.99 20.28 4.08
N ALA A 80 -14.84 20.45 5.09
CA ALA A 80 -16.29 20.36 4.92
C ALA A 80 -16.83 21.47 4.02
N ASN A 81 -16.30 22.70 4.14
CA ASN A 81 -16.64 23.81 3.25
C ASN A 81 -16.24 23.53 1.80
N GLU A 82 -15.05 22.99 1.56
CA GLU A 82 -14.59 22.60 0.21
C GLU A 82 -15.44 21.47 -0.40
N LEU A 83 -15.87 20.51 0.41
CA LEU A 83 -16.70 19.37 -0.02
C LEU A 83 -18.21 19.68 -0.04
N GLY A 84 -18.62 20.88 0.37
CA GLY A 84 -20.02 21.32 0.34
C GLY A 84 -20.91 20.77 1.45
N PHE A 85 -20.32 20.25 2.54
CA PHE A 85 -21.05 19.79 3.72
C PHE A 85 -21.03 20.86 4.82
N LYS A 86 -22.15 21.07 5.53
CA LYS A 86 -22.17 21.90 6.75
C LYS A 86 -21.89 21.03 7.97
N LEU A 87 -20.79 21.31 8.68
CA LEU A 87 -20.44 20.72 9.98
C LEU A 87 -21.18 21.41 11.13
#